data_AF-A0A9D7HSM6-F1
#
_entry.id   AF-A0A9D7HSM6-F1
#
_cell.length_a   1.000
_cell.length_b   1.000
_cell.length_c   1.000
_cell.angle_alpha   90.00
_cell.angle_beta   90.00
_cell.angle_gamma   90.00
#
_symmetry.space_group_name_H-M   'P 1'
#
loop_
_entity.id
_entity.type
_entity.pdbx_description
1 polymer ?
#
loop_
_entity_poly.entity_id
_entity_poly.type
_entity_poly.pdbx_seq_one_letter_code
_entity_poly.pdbx_strand_id
1 'polypeptide(L)'
;MAMESPFFLTKVECPVCKTINEFENIKVGAFIEEDHDTDFCPIGRQWRNPKYEVYNPLLFFMATCENCLYTREFNQAFKDWKNDSAFRSYRLKPMQSRHLEALAVDGSVLKMLGQARDAQLNPFATAVTKFLLGIYDELLLEHPRKLDLGRFYLRIAWLYRENYGQAPVAAPDDPSHFAYDIEKAYAKLKQARDFFTLNVNTISQLVDEAFTKNGQAASANSEFLTVKENFTSELSRISELQAALNSAIGDMASAVEKNSRLRLDSAPQSERGTVAYGGFASFEEFIREVKSRWEYAPVSEQEALLYAIEFYKSALEDGHEIQQGNQQIQATYLIAELSRRIGRNTEAKLYFNNTIKAGQQFVFDNRGDQTRTALARKIIDLAVAQGKSNLEASKGN
;
A
#
# COMPACT_ATOMS: atom_id res chain seq x y z
N MET A 1 -11.36 15.07 38.61
CA MET A 1 -10.43 13.95 38.39
C MET A 1 -9.44 14.41 37.34
N ALA A 2 -8.13 14.38 37.62
CA ALA A 2 -7.14 14.66 36.59
C ALA A 2 -7.31 13.58 35.51
N MET A 3 -7.79 13.97 34.32
CA MET A 3 -8.00 13.01 33.24
C MET A 3 -6.62 12.54 32.78
N GLU A 4 -6.26 11.32 33.15
CA GLU A 4 -4.99 10.71 32.76
C GLU A 4 -4.80 10.75 31.24
N SER A 5 -3.54 10.86 30.82
CA SER A 5 -3.19 10.70 29.41
C SER A 5 -3.70 9.34 28.90
N PRO A 6 -4.37 9.30 27.72
CA PRO A 6 -4.81 8.05 27.11
C PRO A 6 -3.64 7.24 26.54
N PHE A 7 -2.42 7.77 26.59
CA PHE A 7 -1.24 7.15 26.02
C PHE A 7 -0.29 6.61 27.10
N PHE A 8 0.47 5.59 26.73
CA PHE A 8 1.70 5.19 27.42
C PHE A 8 2.84 5.09 26.41
N LEU A 9 4.06 5.37 26.85
CA LEU A 9 5.23 5.41 26.00
C LEU A 9 5.89 4.04 25.93
N THR A 10 6.33 3.64 24.74
CA THR A 10 7.10 2.40 24.53
C THR A 10 8.34 2.71 23.73
N LYS A 11 9.49 2.29 24.24
CA LYS A 11 10.79 2.45 23.57
C LYS A 11 11.02 1.27 22.62
N VAL A 12 11.34 1.56 21.37
CA VAL A 12 11.67 0.56 20.35
C VAL A 12 12.91 1.00 19.58
N GLU A 13 13.86 0.09 19.44
CA GLU A 13 15.04 0.29 18.60
C GLU A 13 14.66 0.15 17.12
N CYS A 14 15.03 1.12 16.29
CA CYS A 14 14.81 1.06 14.86
C CYS A 14 15.65 -0.07 14.24
N PRO A 15 15.06 -0.99 13.44
CA PRO A 15 15.82 -2.07 12.82
C PRO A 15 16.84 -1.55 11.79
N VAL A 16 16.60 -0.41 11.17
CA VAL A 16 17.45 0.17 10.11
C VAL A 16 18.64 0.94 10.68
N CYS A 17 18.41 1.97 11.50
CA CYS A 17 19.50 2.86 11.97
C CYS A 17 19.90 2.64 13.43
N LYS A 18 19.25 1.72 14.15
CA LYS A 18 19.48 1.41 15.57
C LYS A 18 19.18 2.54 16.56
N THR A 19 18.63 3.67 16.11
CA THR A 19 18.11 4.70 17.01
C THR A 19 16.99 4.14 17.87
N ILE A 20 17.04 4.38 19.18
CA ILE A 20 15.95 4.06 20.10
C ILE A 20 14.93 5.20 20.02
N ASN A 21 13.72 4.89 19.58
CA ASN A 21 12.61 5.83 19.48
C ASN A 21 11.62 5.56 20.61
N GLU A 22 10.86 6.57 20.99
CA GLU A 22 9.79 6.46 21.97
C GLU A 22 8.46 6.75 21.28
N PHE A 23 7.53 5.80 21.35
CA PHE A 23 6.25 5.86 20.65
C PHE A 23 5.08 5.82 21.62
N GLU A 24 4.05 6.62 21.33
CA GLU A 24 2.78 6.62 22.05
C GLU A 24 1.94 5.40 21.66
N ASN A 25 1.51 4.64 22.67
CA ASN A 25 0.51 3.59 22.54
C ASN A 25 -0.78 4.03 23.19
N ILE A 26 -1.88 3.78 22.51
CA ILE A 26 -3.21 3.99 23.07
C ILE A 26 -3.46 2.94 24.15
N LYS A 27 -3.83 3.38 25.36
CA LYS A 27 -4.26 2.49 26.44
C LYS A 27 -5.55 1.78 26.04
N VAL A 28 -5.68 0.50 26.41
CA VAL A 28 -6.92 -0.27 26.17
C VAL A 28 -8.10 0.47 26.81
N GLY A 29 -9.14 0.70 26.01
CA GLY A 29 -10.34 1.42 26.44
C GLY A 29 -10.19 2.94 26.52
N ALA A 30 -9.11 3.55 26.01
CA ALA A 30 -8.97 5.01 25.97
C ALA A 30 -10.01 5.71 25.08
N PHE A 31 -10.54 5.00 24.08
CA PHE A 31 -11.67 5.41 23.27
C PHE A 31 -12.60 4.22 23.05
N ILE A 32 -13.83 4.50 22.60
CA ILE A 32 -14.82 3.51 22.16
C ILE A 32 -15.24 3.80 20.72
N GLU A 33 -15.75 2.77 20.05
CA GLU A 33 -16.34 2.83 18.72
C GLU A 33 -17.81 2.42 18.86
N GLU A 34 -18.73 3.16 18.26
CA GLU A 34 -20.17 2.89 18.35
C GLU A 34 -20.59 1.78 17.39
N ASP A 35 -20.13 1.85 16.15
CA ASP A 35 -20.47 0.90 15.09
C ASP A 35 -19.36 0.80 14.03
N HIS A 36 -19.59 -0.01 13.01
CA HIS A 36 -18.72 -0.14 11.85
C HIS A 36 -19.52 0.04 10.56
N ASP A 37 -18.93 0.76 9.61
CA ASP A 37 -19.43 0.85 8.25
C ASP A 37 -19.32 -0.52 7.54
N THR A 38 -19.91 -0.65 6.35
CA THR A 38 -19.95 -1.90 5.60
C THR A 38 -18.58 -2.39 5.14
N ASP A 39 -17.59 -1.51 5.03
CA ASP A 39 -16.17 -1.86 4.78
C ASP A 39 -15.35 -2.01 6.07
N PHE A 40 -16.03 -2.07 7.22
CA PHE A 40 -15.48 -2.14 8.57
C PHE A 40 -14.75 -0.87 9.05
N CYS A 41 -14.98 0.28 8.41
CA CYS A 41 -14.53 1.57 8.97
C CYS A 41 -15.22 1.82 10.32
N PRO A 42 -14.49 2.06 11.42
CA PRO A 42 -15.12 2.44 12.67
C PRO A 42 -15.95 3.73 12.53
N ILE A 43 -17.12 3.78 13.16
CA ILE A 43 -18.04 4.92 13.19
C ILE A 43 -18.28 5.33 14.65
N GLY A 44 -18.51 6.62 14.88
CA GLY A 44 -18.91 7.14 16.18
C GLY A 44 -17.82 6.97 17.23
N ARG A 45 -16.55 7.19 16.84
CA ARG A 45 -15.44 7.19 17.78
C ARG A 45 -15.69 8.24 18.86
N GLN A 46 -15.49 7.84 20.12
CA GLN A 46 -15.49 8.76 21.25
C GLN A 46 -14.29 8.50 22.16
N TRP A 47 -13.43 9.49 22.36
CA TRP A 47 -12.38 9.40 23.38
C TRP A 47 -12.97 9.60 24.77
N ARG A 48 -12.48 8.82 25.74
CA ARG A 48 -12.87 9.03 27.16
C ARG A 48 -12.47 10.40 27.68
N ASN A 49 -11.39 10.96 27.12
CA ASN A 49 -10.96 12.32 27.39
C ASN A 49 -11.21 13.17 26.13
N PRO A 50 -12.21 14.08 26.16
CA PRO A 50 -12.60 14.90 25.00
C PRO A 50 -11.48 15.77 24.42
N LYS A 51 -10.41 16.04 25.18
CA LYS A 51 -9.25 16.79 24.67
C LYS A 51 -8.56 16.07 23.50
N TYR A 52 -8.72 14.75 23.41
CA TYR A 52 -8.08 13.92 22.39
C TYR A 52 -8.99 13.61 21.20
N GLU A 53 -10.21 14.18 21.16
CA GLU A 53 -11.17 13.92 20.07
C GLU A 53 -10.66 14.34 18.69
N VAL A 54 -9.76 15.33 18.66
CA VAL A 54 -9.06 15.78 17.46
C VAL A 54 -8.15 14.71 16.83
N TYR A 55 -7.74 13.71 17.62
CA TYR A 55 -6.84 12.67 17.14
C TYR A 55 -7.61 11.44 16.67
N ASN A 56 -7.32 11.05 15.43
CA ASN A 56 -7.68 9.73 14.95
C ASN A 56 -6.73 8.67 15.54
N PRO A 57 -7.22 7.56 16.11
CA PRO A 57 -6.38 6.45 16.61
C PRO A 57 -5.35 5.93 15.58
N LEU A 58 -5.67 6.01 14.29
CA LEU A 58 -4.78 5.61 13.20
C LEU A 58 -3.48 6.45 13.14
N LEU A 59 -3.45 7.64 13.74
CA LEU A 59 -2.23 8.45 13.89
C LEU A 59 -1.10 7.72 14.64
N PHE A 60 -1.48 6.80 15.53
CA PHE A 60 -0.59 6.02 16.41
C PHE A 60 -0.38 4.58 15.91
N PHE A 61 -0.99 4.23 14.78
CA PHE A 61 -0.95 2.87 14.22
C PHE A 61 0.40 2.55 13.58
N MET A 62 1.08 3.55 13.03
CA MET A 62 2.37 3.43 12.37
C MET A 62 3.47 4.09 13.21
N ALA A 63 4.56 3.35 13.44
CA ALA A 63 5.75 3.83 14.11
C ALA A 63 6.79 4.26 13.07
N THR A 64 7.21 5.52 13.14
CA THR A 64 8.22 6.07 12.22
C THR A 64 9.46 6.49 13.00
N CYS A 65 10.62 6.03 12.57
CA CYS A 65 11.88 6.43 13.18
C CYS A 65 12.17 7.91 12.93
N GLU A 66 12.50 8.66 13.98
CA GLU A 66 12.81 10.10 13.87
C GLU A 66 14.16 10.36 13.19
N ASN A 67 15.06 9.37 13.16
CA ASN A 67 16.38 9.53 12.55
C ASN A 67 16.42 9.16 11.06
N CYS A 68 15.90 7.98 10.69
CA CYS A 68 15.98 7.49 9.31
C CYS A 68 14.65 7.46 8.56
N LEU A 69 13.53 7.80 9.21
CA LEU A 69 12.18 7.80 8.61
C LEU A 69 11.61 6.41 8.30
N TYR A 70 12.34 5.32 8.59
CA TYR A 70 11.82 3.96 8.49
C TYR A 70 10.51 3.81 9.28
N THR A 71 9.47 3.30 8.61
CA THR A 71 8.12 3.24 9.12
C THR A 71 7.53 1.85 9.03
N ARG A 72 6.83 1.42 10.09
CA ARG A 72 6.16 0.12 10.13
C ARG A 72 4.94 0.14 11.04
N GLU A 73 4.02 -0.81 10.83
CA GLU A 73 2.91 -1.05 11.74
C GLU A 73 3.43 -1.26 13.17
N PHE A 74 2.87 -0.50 14.11
CA PHE A 74 3.30 -0.49 15.50
C PHE A 74 2.62 -1.59 16.31
N ASN A 75 3.02 -2.83 16.05
CA ASN A 75 2.50 -4.03 16.70
C ASN A 75 3.58 -4.77 17.50
N GLN A 76 3.18 -5.87 18.16
CA GLN A 76 4.10 -6.65 18.99
C GLN A 76 5.27 -7.24 18.18
N ALA A 77 5.01 -7.69 16.94
CA ALA A 77 6.06 -8.22 16.07
C ALA A 77 7.14 -7.18 15.76
N PHE A 78 6.75 -5.91 15.59
CA PHE A 78 7.73 -4.83 15.45
C PHE A 78 8.44 -4.51 16.76
N LYS A 79 7.74 -4.45 17.89
CA LYS A 79 8.36 -4.21 19.22
C LYS A 79 9.44 -5.25 19.55
N ASP A 80 9.18 -6.50 19.17
CA ASP A 80 10.06 -7.65 19.42
C ASP A 80 10.86 -8.08 18.18
N TRP A 81 11.08 -7.19 17.20
CA TRP A 81 11.72 -7.57 15.92
C TRP A 81 13.10 -8.24 16.09
N LYS A 82 13.81 -7.95 17.19
CA LYS A 82 15.10 -8.57 17.54
C LYS A 82 15.00 -10.08 17.75
N ASN A 83 13.83 -10.57 18.15
CA ASN A 83 13.53 -11.98 18.40
C ASN A 83 12.98 -12.69 17.15
N ASP A 84 12.62 -11.95 16.09
CA ASP A 84 12.18 -12.51 14.82
C ASP A 84 13.38 -12.92 13.96
N SER A 85 13.75 -14.20 14.05
CA SER A 85 14.88 -14.78 13.31
C SER A 85 14.65 -14.74 11.79
N ALA A 86 13.42 -14.90 11.32
CA ALA A 86 13.09 -14.87 9.91
C ALA A 86 13.23 -13.45 9.34
N PHE A 87 12.70 -12.45 10.04
CA PHE A 87 12.87 -11.05 9.66
C PHE A 87 14.34 -10.65 9.61
N ARG A 88 15.11 -10.99 10.66
CA ARG A 88 16.54 -10.64 10.75
C ARG A 88 17.38 -11.28 9.65
N SER A 89 17.14 -12.54 9.34
CA SER A 89 17.95 -13.29 8.38
C SER A 89 17.61 -12.95 6.93
N TYR A 90 16.31 -12.79 6.61
CA TYR A 90 15.87 -12.76 5.22
C TYR A 90 15.34 -11.40 4.74
N ARG A 91 14.82 -10.56 5.64
CA ARG A 91 14.18 -9.29 5.25
C ARG A 91 15.00 -8.07 5.62
N LEU A 92 15.65 -8.08 6.79
CA LEU A 92 16.27 -6.90 7.37
C LEU A 92 17.38 -6.32 6.49
N LYS A 93 18.34 -7.13 6.05
CA LYS A 93 19.52 -6.63 5.32
C LYS A 93 19.15 -6.02 3.95
N PRO A 94 18.36 -6.68 3.08
CA PRO A 94 17.94 -6.08 1.80
C PRO A 94 17.12 -4.80 2.01
N MET A 95 16.18 -4.84 2.96
CA MET A 95 15.34 -3.69 3.30
C MET A 95 16.17 -2.50 3.78
N GLN A 96 17.10 -2.74 4.70
CA GLN A 96 17.97 -1.70 5.26
C GLN A 96 18.80 -1.02 4.17
N SER A 97 19.39 -1.78 3.25
CA SER A 97 20.17 -1.22 2.12
C SER A 97 19.30 -0.31 1.26
N ARG A 98 18.18 -0.84 0.75
CA ARG A 98 17.28 -0.11 -0.17
C ARG A 98 16.67 1.13 0.48
N HIS A 99 16.32 1.04 1.77
CA HIS A 99 15.80 2.18 2.52
C HIS A 99 16.85 3.29 2.67
N LEU A 100 18.08 2.94 3.05
CA LEU A 100 19.16 3.92 3.21
C LEU A 100 19.58 4.53 1.86
N GLU A 101 19.57 3.75 0.79
CA GLU A 101 19.76 4.26 -0.58
C GLU A 101 18.68 5.26 -0.97
N ALA A 102 17.40 4.95 -0.73
CA ALA A 102 16.28 5.86 -0.97
C ALA A 102 16.36 7.13 -0.10
N LEU A 103 16.83 7.01 1.14
CA LEU A 103 17.04 8.14 2.05
C LEU A 103 18.21 9.02 1.60
N ALA A 104 19.26 8.45 1.00
CA ALA A 104 20.43 9.20 0.55
C ALA A 104 20.09 10.18 -0.59
N VAL A 105 19.12 9.84 -1.45
CA VAL A 105 18.68 10.70 -2.55
C VAL A 105 18.04 12.00 -2.01
N ASP A 106 18.50 13.15 -2.49
CA ASP A 106 17.91 14.44 -2.14
C ASP A 106 16.57 14.67 -2.80
N GLY A 107 15.61 15.23 -2.05
CA GLY A 107 14.23 15.40 -2.51
C GLY A 107 13.51 14.07 -2.75
N SER A 108 13.99 12.95 -2.18
CA SER A 108 13.32 11.66 -2.29
C SER A 108 11.94 11.69 -1.64
N VAL A 109 11.05 10.83 -2.14
CA VAL A 109 9.69 10.67 -1.62
C VAL A 109 9.70 10.35 -0.12
N LEU A 110 10.69 9.56 0.32
CA LEU A 110 10.89 9.24 1.73
C LEU A 110 11.18 10.50 2.58
N LYS A 111 12.10 11.37 2.14
CA LYS A 111 12.38 12.65 2.82
C LYS A 111 11.16 13.58 2.79
N MET A 112 10.51 13.72 1.65
CA MET A 112 9.31 14.56 1.50
C MET A 112 8.19 14.16 2.47
N LEU A 113 7.84 12.87 2.49
CA LEU A 113 6.81 12.35 3.40
C LEU A 113 7.23 12.46 4.86
N GLY A 114 8.50 12.18 5.16
CA GLY A 114 8.95 12.10 6.54
C GLY A 114 9.18 13.45 7.22
N GLN A 115 9.63 14.46 6.47
CA GLN A 115 9.89 15.79 7.01
C GLN A 115 8.63 16.66 7.14
N ALA A 116 7.58 16.35 6.37
CA ALA A 116 6.32 17.12 6.41
C ALA A 116 5.44 16.77 7.64
N ARG A 117 5.77 15.73 8.39
CA ARG A 117 4.96 15.25 9.52
C ARG A 117 4.90 16.27 10.65
N ASP A 118 3.68 16.61 11.07
CA ASP A 118 3.42 17.39 12.27
C ASP A 118 2.08 16.94 12.87
N ALA A 119 2.16 16.01 13.84
CA ALA A 119 0.98 15.43 14.47
C ALA A 119 0.17 16.45 15.28
N GLN A 120 0.78 17.55 15.72
CA GLN A 120 0.11 18.55 16.56
C GLN A 120 -0.68 19.55 15.71
N LEU A 121 -0.08 20.04 14.62
CA LEU A 121 -0.74 20.99 13.73
C LEU A 121 -1.62 20.30 12.68
N ASN A 122 -1.19 19.13 12.19
CA ASN A 122 -1.80 18.46 11.04
C ASN A 122 -1.94 16.93 11.30
N PRO A 123 -2.79 16.51 12.27
CA PRO A 123 -2.92 15.11 12.66
C PRO A 123 -3.41 14.20 11.52
N PHE A 124 -4.38 14.63 10.71
CA PHE A 124 -4.86 13.88 9.56
C PHE A 124 -3.75 13.63 8.53
N ALA A 125 -3.12 14.71 8.04
CA ALA A 125 -2.05 14.63 7.05
C ALA A 125 -0.84 13.81 7.57
N THR A 126 -0.53 13.93 8.85
CA THR A 126 0.52 13.14 9.50
C THR A 126 0.17 11.65 9.54
N ALA A 127 -1.09 11.29 9.82
CA ALA A 127 -1.52 9.89 9.77
C ALA A 127 -1.37 9.32 8.35
N VAL A 128 -1.86 10.04 7.33
CA VAL A 128 -1.75 9.61 5.92
C VAL A 128 -0.28 9.44 5.51
N THR A 129 0.57 10.42 5.79
CA THR A 129 2.01 10.35 5.44
C THR A 129 2.73 9.21 6.16
N LYS A 130 2.38 8.89 7.41
CA LYS A 130 2.92 7.71 8.10
C LYS A 130 2.51 6.38 7.42
N PHE A 131 1.26 6.24 6.99
CA PHE A 131 0.87 5.05 6.21
C PHE A 131 1.65 4.98 4.89
N LEU A 132 1.80 6.11 4.20
CA LEU A 132 2.56 6.17 2.94
C LEU A 132 4.03 5.82 3.11
N LEU A 133 4.68 6.26 4.20
CA LEU A 133 6.04 5.83 4.52
C LEU A 133 6.12 4.31 4.74
N GLY A 134 5.17 3.73 5.48
CA GLY A 134 5.15 2.28 5.69
C GLY A 134 4.87 1.48 4.42
N ILE A 135 4.00 1.98 3.55
CA ILE A 135 3.76 1.43 2.22
C ILE A 135 5.02 1.52 1.36
N TYR A 136 5.70 2.67 1.36
CA TYR A 136 6.94 2.88 0.64
C TYR A 136 8.01 1.86 1.07
N ASP A 137 8.23 1.73 2.38
CA ASP A 137 9.19 0.77 2.93
C ASP A 137 8.87 -0.69 2.62
N GLU A 138 7.59 -1.07 2.64
CA GLU A 138 7.18 -2.44 2.28
C GLU A 138 7.36 -2.70 0.77
N LEU A 139 7.09 -1.71 -0.08
CA LEU A 139 7.29 -1.80 -1.54
C LEU A 139 8.76 -1.80 -1.96
N LEU A 140 9.69 -1.41 -1.08
CA LEU A 140 11.13 -1.60 -1.32
C LEU A 140 11.53 -3.08 -1.26
N LEU A 141 10.69 -3.98 -0.74
CA LEU A 141 11.02 -5.40 -0.63
C LEU A 141 10.78 -6.13 -1.94
N GLU A 142 11.54 -7.20 -2.17
CA GLU A 142 11.32 -8.09 -3.33
C GLU A 142 9.98 -8.83 -3.25
N HIS A 143 9.59 -9.22 -2.04
CA HIS A 143 8.31 -9.84 -1.75
C HIS A 143 7.57 -8.99 -0.71
N PRO A 144 6.85 -7.94 -1.15
CA PRO A 144 6.02 -7.13 -0.26
C PRO A 144 4.83 -7.94 0.23
N ARG A 145 4.40 -7.70 1.48
CA ARG A 145 3.18 -8.28 2.04
C ARG A 145 1.96 -7.56 1.49
N LYS A 146 1.35 -8.16 0.48
CA LYS A 146 0.23 -7.56 -0.27
C LYS A 146 -1.00 -7.38 0.62
N LEU A 147 -1.24 -8.28 1.57
CA LEU A 147 -2.34 -8.14 2.53
C LEU A 147 -2.17 -6.91 3.43
N ASP A 148 -0.95 -6.68 3.91
CA ASP A 148 -0.64 -5.51 4.75
C ASP A 148 -0.77 -4.20 3.94
N LEU A 149 -0.28 -4.19 2.69
CA LEU A 149 -0.46 -3.06 1.79
C LEU A 149 -1.95 -2.74 1.56
N GLY A 150 -2.79 -3.75 1.27
CA GLY A 150 -4.24 -3.56 1.12
C GLY A 150 -4.88 -2.97 2.38
N ARG A 151 -4.48 -3.46 3.56
CA ARG A 151 -4.93 -2.97 4.87
C ARG A 151 -4.51 -1.52 5.15
N PHE A 152 -3.33 -1.10 4.68
CA PHE A 152 -2.84 0.27 4.86
C PHE A 152 -3.58 1.25 3.96
N TYR A 153 -3.79 0.92 2.69
CA TYR A 153 -4.59 1.75 1.79
C TYR A 153 -6.04 1.87 2.23
N LEU A 154 -6.65 0.80 2.76
CA LEU A 154 -7.99 0.87 3.33
C LEU A 154 -8.07 1.86 4.49
N ARG A 155 -7.06 1.89 5.36
CA ARG A 155 -6.98 2.87 6.47
C ARG A 155 -6.76 4.29 5.97
N ILE A 156 -5.99 4.49 4.90
CA ILE A 156 -5.88 5.80 4.24
C ILE A 156 -7.24 6.25 3.71
N ALA A 157 -8.00 5.34 3.08
CA ALA A 157 -9.36 5.64 2.63
C ALA A 157 -10.27 6.07 3.78
N TRP A 158 -10.22 5.38 4.92
CA TRP A 158 -10.97 5.75 6.13
C TRP A 158 -10.55 7.12 6.68
N LEU A 159 -9.25 7.44 6.68
CA LEU A 159 -8.75 8.76 7.08
C LEU A 159 -9.33 9.85 6.19
N TYR A 160 -9.33 9.67 4.85
CA TYR A 160 -9.95 10.62 3.93
C TYR A 160 -11.44 10.78 4.22
N ARG A 161 -12.16 9.67 4.42
CA ARG A 161 -13.61 9.66 4.72
C ARG A 161 -13.93 10.43 5.99
N GLU A 162 -13.17 10.22 7.06
CA GLU A 162 -13.41 10.90 8.32
C GLU A 162 -13.10 12.41 8.23
N ASN A 163 -12.05 12.79 7.49
CA ASN A 163 -11.64 14.18 7.37
C ASN A 163 -12.52 15.00 6.42
N TYR A 164 -12.95 14.42 5.30
CA TYR A 164 -13.68 15.13 4.24
C TYR A 164 -15.16 14.76 4.14
N GLY A 165 -15.61 13.75 4.89
CA GLY A 165 -16.94 13.16 4.80
C GLY A 165 -16.99 12.01 3.78
N GLN A 166 -18.13 11.32 3.75
CA GLN A 166 -18.34 10.21 2.84
C GLN A 166 -18.50 10.70 1.40
N ALA A 167 -17.62 10.23 0.51
CA ALA A 167 -17.81 10.43 -0.92
C ALA A 167 -19.08 9.71 -1.38
N PRO A 168 -19.88 10.31 -2.28
CA PRO A 168 -20.99 9.58 -2.91
C PRO A 168 -20.44 8.36 -3.64
N VAL A 169 -21.19 7.26 -3.61
CA VAL A 169 -20.85 6.06 -4.38
C VAL A 169 -20.70 6.46 -5.84
N ALA A 170 -19.55 6.16 -6.44
CA ALA A 170 -19.26 6.57 -7.81
C ALA A 170 -20.31 5.97 -8.76
N ALA A 171 -20.69 6.74 -9.78
CA ALA A 171 -21.63 6.27 -10.80
C ALA A 171 -21.06 5.01 -11.50
N PRO A 172 -21.93 4.08 -11.94
CA PRO A 172 -21.50 2.96 -12.78
C PRO A 172 -20.74 3.49 -13.99
N ASP A 173 -19.59 2.91 -14.30
CA ASP A 173 -18.75 3.22 -15.46
C ASP A 173 -18.19 4.66 -15.52
N ASP A 174 -17.80 5.21 -14.36
CA ASP A 174 -17.05 6.47 -14.30
C ASP A 174 -15.77 6.41 -15.17
N PRO A 175 -15.57 7.34 -16.15
CA PRO A 175 -14.37 7.44 -16.97
C PRO A 175 -13.05 7.48 -16.18
N SER A 176 -13.12 7.88 -14.90
CA SER A 176 -11.98 7.87 -13.97
C SER A 176 -11.39 6.46 -13.77
N HIS A 177 -12.18 5.40 -13.93
CA HIS A 177 -11.72 4.01 -13.84
C HIS A 177 -10.76 3.63 -14.96
N PHE A 178 -11.11 3.96 -16.20
CA PHE A 178 -10.27 3.66 -17.36
C PHE A 178 -8.94 4.38 -17.28
N ALA A 179 -8.96 5.67 -16.91
CA ALA A 179 -7.77 6.47 -16.71
C ALA A 179 -6.84 5.86 -15.65
N TYR A 180 -7.41 5.44 -14.52
CA TYR A 180 -6.65 4.79 -13.45
C TYR A 180 -6.10 3.43 -13.90
N ASP A 181 -6.88 2.61 -14.61
CA ASP A 181 -6.43 1.30 -15.08
C ASP A 181 -5.27 1.44 -16.07
N ILE A 182 -5.24 2.50 -16.88
CA ILE A 182 -4.10 2.87 -17.74
C ILE A 182 -2.89 3.29 -16.90
N GLU A 183 -3.05 4.24 -15.97
CA GLU A 183 -1.95 4.71 -15.10
C GLU A 183 -1.31 3.54 -14.34
N LYS A 184 -2.13 2.62 -13.85
CA LYS A 184 -1.69 1.39 -13.19
C LYS A 184 -1.03 0.39 -14.15
N ALA A 185 -1.57 0.17 -15.34
CA ALA A 185 -0.93 -0.70 -16.32
C ALA A 185 0.46 -0.14 -16.69
N TYR A 186 0.57 1.18 -16.80
CA TYR A 186 1.83 1.89 -17.01
C TYR A 186 2.79 1.77 -15.82
N ALA A 187 2.32 1.94 -14.59
CA ALA A 187 3.06 1.71 -13.35
C ALA A 187 3.72 0.34 -13.31
N LYS A 188 2.93 -0.71 -13.55
CA LYS A 188 3.39 -2.11 -13.59
C LYS A 188 4.42 -2.32 -14.69
N LEU A 189 4.22 -1.72 -15.86
CA LEU A 189 5.16 -1.79 -16.97
C LEU A 189 6.51 -1.14 -16.60
N LYS A 190 6.47 0.02 -15.91
CA LYS A 190 7.66 0.72 -15.42
C LYS A 190 8.42 -0.11 -14.37
N GLN A 191 7.70 -0.68 -13.40
CA GLN A 191 8.29 -1.56 -12.39
C GLN A 191 8.92 -2.82 -13.01
N ALA A 192 8.22 -3.47 -13.95
CA ALA A 192 8.74 -4.65 -14.64
C ALA A 192 10.01 -4.34 -15.45
N ARG A 193 10.04 -3.17 -16.12
CA ARG A 193 11.22 -2.64 -16.81
C ARG A 193 12.40 -2.41 -15.85
N ASP A 194 12.15 -1.83 -14.68
CA ASP A 194 13.20 -1.55 -13.69
C ASP A 194 13.78 -2.86 -13.13
N PHE A 195 12.91 -3.84 -12.85
CA PHE A 195 13.34 -5.17 -12.42
C PHE A 195 14.12 -5.91 -13.52
N PHE A 196 13.66 -5.85 -14.78
CA PHE A 196 14.38 -6.41 -15.92
C PHE A 196 15.77 -5.78 -16.07
N THR A 197 15.86 -4.45 -15.94
CA THR A 197 17.12 -3.71 -15.97
C THR A 197 18.11 -4.18 -14.91
N LEU A 198 17.63 -4.34 -13.67
CA LEU A 198 18.44 -4.85 -12.57
C LEU A 198 18.98 -6.26 -12.86
N ASN A 199 18.13 -7.14 -13.39
CA ASN A 199 18.52 -8.51 -13.72
C ASN A 199 19.56 -8.56 -14.84
N VAL A 200 19.40 -7.78 -15.91
CA VAL A 200 20.38 -7.68 -17.00
C VAL A 200 21.73 -7.20 -16.48
N ASN A 201 21.74 -6.16 -15.63
CA ASN A 201 22.97 -5.67 -15.01
C ASN A 201 23.63 -6.72 -14.11
N THR A 202 22.83 -7.49 -13.37
CA THR A 202 23.32 -8.57 -12.51
C THR A 202 23.97 -9.69 -13.34
N ILE A 203 23.34 -10.11 -14.44
CA ILE A 203 23.92 -11.11 -15.36
C ILE A 203 25.21 -10.58 -15.97
N SER A 204 25.23 -9.32 -16.41
CA SER A 204 26.45 -8.69 -16.96
C SER A 204 27.60 -8.73 -15.96
N GLN A 205 27.35 -8.35 -14.70
CA GLN A 205 28.35 -8.41 -13.64
C GLN A 205 28.85 -9.83 -13.37
N LEU A 206 27.95 -10.82 -13.31
CA LEU A 206 28.33 -12.22 -13.10
C LEU A 206 29.19 -12.76 -14.26
N VAL A 207 28.84 -12.38 -15.50
CA VAL A 207 29.63 -12.71 -16.69
C VAL A 207 31.01 -12.07 -16.59
N ASP A 208 31.09 -10.77 -16.32
CA ASP A 208 32.36 -10.05 -16.19
C ASP A 208 33.25 -10.63 -15.08
N GLU A 209 32.70 -10.94 -13.91
CA GLU A 209 33.40 -11.57 -12.80
C GLU A 209 33.92 -12.98 -13.14
N ALA A 210 33.10 -13.79 -13.82
CA ALA A 210 33.48 -15.14 -14.23
C ALA A 210 34.64 -15.12 -15.23
N PHE A 211 34.66 -14.15 -16.14
CA PHE A 211 35.70 -14.01 -17.16
C PHE A 211 36.95 -13.26 -16.67
N THR A 212 36.86 -12.42 -15.63
CA THR A 212 38.02 -11.76 -15.02
C THR A 212 38.75 -12.66 -14.00
N LYS A 213 38.03 -13.42 -13.16
CA LYS A 213 38.67 -14.34 -12.18
C LYS A 213 39.38 -15.53 -12.85
N ASN A 214 38.90 -15.99 -14.00
CA ASN A 214 39.49 -17.11 -14.75
C ASN A 214 40.60 -16.68 -15.73
N GLY A 215 40.98 -15.39 -15.75
CA GLY A 215 41.82 -14.77 -16.78
C GLY A 215 43.24 -15.35 -16.94
N GLN A 216 43.75 -16.18 -16.02
CA GLN A 216 45.07 -16.81 -16.14
C GLN A 216 45.03 -18.28 -16.60
N ALA A 217 43.92 -19.01 -16.40
CA ALA A 217 43.78 -20.40 -16.84
C ALA A 217 42.99 -20.53 -18.17
N ALA A 218 42.21 -19.51 -18.52
CA ALA A 218 41.21 -19.60 -19.58
C ALA A 218 41.60 -18.87 -20.89
N SER A 219 42.70 -18.11 -20.91
CA SER A 219 43.23 -17.45 -22.10
C SER A 219 43.83 -18.41 -23.14
N ALA A 220 43.92 -19.70 -22.83
CA ALA A 220 44.46 -20.74 -23.71
C ALA A 220 43.39 -21.64 -24.35
N ASN A 221 42.10 -21.49 -23.97
CA ASN A 221 41.01 -22.34 -24.48
C ASN A 221 40.12 -21.55 -25.45
N SER A 222 40.16 -21.88 -26.74
CA SER A 222 39.40 -21.20 -27.80
C SER A 222 37.88 -21.29 -27.60
N GLU A 223 37.39 -22.39 -26.99
CA GLU A 223 35.97 -22.54 -26.65
C GLU A 223 35.55 -21.52 -25.58
N PHE A 224 36.42 -21.21 -24.62
CA PHE A 224 36.14 -20.25 -23.55
C PHE A 224 36.04 -18.81 -24.08
N LEU A 225 36.90 -18.45 -25.05
CA LEU A 225 36.83 -17.15 -25.73
C LEU A 225 35.55 -17.02 -26.57
N THR A 226 35.19 -18.07 -27.31
CA THR A 226 33.94 -18.11 -28.10
C THR A 226 32.71 -17.93 -27.20
N VAL A 227 32.67 -18.61 -26.05
CA VAL A 227 31.58 -18.47 -25.08
C VAL A 227 31.52 -17.05 -24.52
N LYS A 228 32.66 -16.44 -24.20
CA LYS A 228 32.72 -15.04 -23.75
C LYS A 228 32.16 -14.07 -24.80
N GLU A 229 32.58 -14.23 -26.04
CA GLU A 229 32.13 -13.39 -27.16
C GLU A 229 30.62 -13.53 -27.37
N ASN A 230 30.09 -14.75 -27.30
CA ASN A 230 28.65 -15.00 -27.40
C ASN A 230 27.86 -14.33 -26.27
N PHE A 231 28.30 -14.48 -25.01
CA PHE A 231 27.64 -13.79 -23.88
C PHE A 231 27.69 -12.27 -24.02
N THR A 232 28.85 -11.73 -24.40
CA THR A 232 29.02 -10.28 -24.58
C THR A 232 28.14 -9.74 -25.71
N SER A 233 28.07 -10.46 -26.83
CA SER A 233 27.24 -10.11 -27.99
C SER A 233 25.75 -10.10 -27.63
N GLU A 234 25.26 -11.18 -27.01
CA GLU A 234 23.83 -11.26 -26.63
C GLU A 234 23.46 -10.25 -25.54
N LEU A 235 24.33 -10.01 -24.55
CA LEU A 235 24.10 -8.98 -23.54
C LEU A 235 24.06 -7.57 -24.15
N SER A 236 24.91 -7.29 -25.14
CA SER A 236 24.88 -6.02 -25.88
C SER A 236 23.56 -5.85 -26.64
N ARG A 237 23.11 -6.91 -27.34
CA ARG A 237 21.82 -6.91 -28.04
C ARG A 237 20.63 -6.71 -27.09
N ILE A 238 20.66 -7.35 -25.92
CA ILE A 238 19.63 -7.17 -24.88
C ILE A 238 19.63 -5.72 -24.38
N SER A 239 20.80 -5.13 -24.15
CA SER A 239 20.96 -3.74 -23.71
C SER A 239 20.39 -2.74 -24.73
N GLU A 240 20.62 -2.96 -26.04
CA GLU A 240 20.04 -2.13 -27.10
C GLU A 240 18.51 -2.21 -27.13
N LEU A 241 17.94 -3.41 -27.06
CA LEU A 241 16.48 -3.61 -27.00
C LEU A 241 15.87 -2.98 -25.75
N GLN A 242 16.58 -3.07 -24.62
CA GLN A 242 16.19 -2.43 -23.37
C GLN A 242 16.18 -0.90 -23.49
N ALA A 243 17.19 -0.31 -24.13
CA ALA A 243 17.21 1.14 -24.38
C ALA A 243 16.03 1.59 -25.25
N ALA A 244 15.69 0.82 -26.30
CA ALA A 244 14.51 1.10 -27.13
C ALA A 244 13.19 0.98 -26.34
N LEU A 245 13.05 -0.06 -25.51
CA LEU A 245 11.90 -0.22 -24.62
C LEU A 245 11.79 0.93 -23.61
N ASN A 246 12.92 1.37 -23.05
CA ASN A 246 12.97 2.50 -22.13
C ASN A 246 12.49 3.79 -22.78
N SER A 247 12.90 4.04 -24.03
CA SER A 247 12.42 5.19 -24.81
C SER A 247 10.92 5.13 -25.04
N ALA A 248 10.39 4.00 -25.51
CA ALA A 248 8.96 3.84 -25.80
C ALA A 248 8.08 3.98 -24.54
N ILE A 249 8.54 3.44 -23.40
CA ILE A 249 7.87 3.64 -22.10
C ILE A 249 7.94 5.12 -21.69
N GLY A 250 9.08 5.79 -21.93
CA GLY A 250 9.24 7.23 -21.70
C GLY A 250 8.29 8.08 -22.54
N ASP A 251 8.08 7.74 -23.81
CA ASP A 251 7.13 8.44 -24.68
C ASP A 251 5.69 8.27 -24.18
N MET A 252 5.35 7.06 -23.72
CA MET A 252 4.05 6.77 -23.13
C MET A 252 3.81 7.57 -21.83
N ALA A 253 4.87 7.93 -21.10
CA ALA A 253 4.79 8.78 -19.91
C ALA A 253 4.06 10.11 -20.19
N SER A 254 4.33 10.73 -21.35
CA SER A 254 3.72 12.02 -21.71
C SER A 254 2.21 11.92 -21.93
N ALA A 255 1.73 10.80 -22.48
CA ALA A 255 0.31 10.54 -22.67
C ALA A 255 -0.39 10.26 -21.34
N VAL A 256 0.26 9.50 -20.45
CA VAL A 256 -0.23 9.21 -19.11
C VAL A 256 -0.27 10.49 -18.26
N GLU A 257 0.80 11.29 -18.27
CA GLU A 257 0.87 12.55 -17.52
C GLU A 257 -0.19 13.55 -17.98
N LYS A 258 -0.45 13.63 -19.30
CA LYS A 258 -1.52 14.48 -19.84
C LYS A 258 -2.89 14.01 -19.36
N ASN A 259 -3.11 12.70 -19.29
CA ASN A 259 -4.34 12.12 -18.75
C ASN A 259 -4.49 12.40 -17.24
N SER A 260 -3.41 12.27 -16.47
CA SER A 260 -3.39 12.57 -15.04
C SER A 260 -3.66 14.06 -14.76
N ARG A 261 -3.05 14.98 -15.53
CA ARG A 261 -3.28 16.43 -15.40
C ARG A 261 -4.72 16.83 -15.66
N LEU A 262 -5.32 16.31 -16.74
CA LEU A 262 -6.74 16.57 -17.06
C LEU A 262 -7.67 16.15 -15.91
N ARG A 263 -7.31 15.10 -15.15
CA ARG A 263 -8.04 14.67 -13.95
C ARG A 263 -7.76 15.52 -12.72
N LEU A 264 -6.51 15.90 -12.49
CA LEU A 264 -6.13 16.78 -11.39
C LEU A 264 -6.82 18.14 -11.48
N ASP A 265 -7.02 18.65 -12.71
CA ASP A 265 -7.69 19.93 -12.99
C ASP A 265 -9.23 19.82 -12.91
N SER A 266 -9.80 18.62 -13.12
CA SER A 266 -11.25 18.38 -13.05
C SER A 266 -11.74 17.84 -11.70
N ALA A 267 -10.83 17.48 -10.80
CA ALA A 267 -11.18 17.24 -9.41
C ALA A 267 -11.78 18.53 -8.83
N PRO A 268 -12.98 18.48 -8.20
CA PRO A 268 -13.57 19.66 -7.62
C PRO A 268 -12.56 20.32 -6.69
N GLN A 269 -12.18 21.56 -7.00
CA GLN A 269 -11.45 22.40 -6.07
C GLN A 269 -12.40 22.64 -4.91
N SER A 270 -12.38 21.75 -3.93
CA SER A 270 -12.94 22.05 -2.63
C SER A 270 -12.16 23.25 -2.12
N GLU A 271 -12.82 24.39 -1.97
CA GLU A 271 -12.37 25.55 -1.19
C GLU A 271 -12.17 25.11 0.28
N ARG A 272 -11.20 24.24 0.58
CA ARG A 272 -11.08 23.62 1.89
C ARG A 272 -9.60 23.36 2.21
N GLY A 273 -9.12 24.08 3.23
CA GLY A 273 -7.83 23.89 3.88
C GLY A 273 -6.71 24.82 3.40
N THR A 274 -6.76 26.11 3.74
CA THR A 274 -5.67 27.09 3.53
C THR A 274 -4.47 26.89 4.48
N VAL A 275 -4.36 25.72 5.10
CA VAL A 275 -3.33 25.45 6.12
C VAL A 275 -2.13 24.85 5.41
N ALA A 276 -1.03 25.60 5.41
CA ALA A 276 0.20 25.15 4.82
C ALA A 276 0.68 23.84 5.43
N TYR A 277 1.19 22.93 4.59
CA TYR A 277 1.67 21.62 5.01
C TYR A 277 2.99 21.29 4.32
N GLY A 278 4.03 20.98 5.09
CA GLY A 278 5.33 20.57 4.52
C GLY A 278 5.97 21.58 3.56
N GLY A 279 5.66 22.88 3.70
CA GLY A 279 6.13 23.93 2.78
C GLY A 279 5.23 24.20 1.57
N PHE A 280 4.10 23.50 1.45
CA PHE A 280 3.09 23.69 0.40
C PHE A 280 1.89 24.48 0.93
N ALA A 281 1.06 25.04 0.05
CA ALA A 281 -0.10 25.84 0.45
C ALA A 281 -1.19 25.00 1.15
N SER A 282 -1.27 23.70 0.83
CA SER A 282 -2.17 22.76 1.48
C SER A 282 -1.65 21.32 1.43
N PHE A 283 -2.31 20.42 2.16
CA PHE A 283 -2.01 18.99 2.10
C PHE A 283 -2.31 18.39 0.72
N GLU A 284 -3.35 18.86 0.04
CA GLU A 284 -3.74 18.43 -1.31
C GLU A 284 -2.65 18.76 -2.34
N GLU A 285 -2.03 19.94 -2.25
CA GLU A 285 -0.90 20.30 -3.10
C GLU A 285 0.33 19.42 -2.80
N PHE A 286 0.65 19.24 -1.51
CA PHE A 286 1.73 18.36 -1.07
C PHE A 286 1.57 16.93 -1.62
N ILE A 287 0.39 16.32 -1.47
CA ILE A 287 0.18 14.92 -1.87
C ILE A 287 0.16 14.76 -3.40
N ARG A 288 -0.25 15.78 -4.16
CA ARG A 288 -0.12 15.79 -5.62
C ARG A 288 1.34 15.84 -6.07
N GLU A 289 2.17 16.62 -5.39
CA GLU A 289 3.61 16.65 -5.65
C GLU A 289 4.29 15.33 -5.24
N VAL A 290 3.81 14.66 -4.19
CA VAL A 290 4.25 13.29 -3.90
C VAL A 290 3.82 12.34 -5.03
N LYS A 291 2.57 12.40 -5.49
CA LYS A 291 2.03 11.54 -6.56
C LYS A 291 2.78 11.70 -7.88
N SER A 292 3.21 12.92 -8.22
CA SER A 292 4.00 13.18 -9.44
C SER A 292 5.35 12.45 -9.44
N ARG A 293 5.91 12.18 -8.25
CA ARG A 293 7.17 11.44 -8.06
C ARG A 293 6.97 9.97 -7.74
N TRP A 294 5.82 9.62 -7.16
CA TRP A 294 5.49 8.28 -6.71
C TRP A 294 4.00 7.97 -6.87
N GLU A 295 3.70 7.19 -7.91
CA GLU A 295 2.35 6.87 -8.36
C GLU A 295 1.45 6.18 -7.32
N TYR A 296 2.04 5.59 -6.28
CA TYR A 296 1.34 4.88 -5.21
C TYR A 296 0.80 5.82 -4.11
N ALA A 297 0.97 7.13 -4.25
CA ALA A 297 0.36 8.10 -3.35
C ALA A 297 -1.11 8.39 -3.78
N PRO A 298 -2.12 7.99 -2.98
CA PRO A 298 -3.51 8.30 -3.27
C PRO A 298 -3.84 9.73 -2.87
N VAL A 299 -4.45 10.48 -3.79
CA VAL A 299 -4.88 11.87 -3.53
C VAL A 299 -6.32 11.97 -3.04
N SER A 300 -7.01 10.84 -2.89
CA SER A 300 -8.40 10.78 -2.47
C SER A 300 -8.76 9.43 -1.82
N GLU A 301 -9.93 9.37 -1.17
CA GLU A 301 -10.54 8.12 -0.70
C GLU A 301 -10.66 7.11 -1.85
N GLN A 302 -11.20 7.53 -3.00
CA GLN A 302 -11.47 6.64 -4.13
C GLN A 302 -10.19 5.97 -4.64
N GLU A 303 -9.09 6.72 -4.80
CA GLU A 303 -7.80 6.14 -5.19
C GLU A 303 -7.24 5.19 -4.12
N ALA A 304 -7.36 5.55 -2.85
CA ALA A 304 -6.92 4.69 -1.75
C ALA A 304 -7.71 3.36 -1.72
N LEU A 305 -9.04 3.40 -1.89
CA LEU A 305 -9.87 2.20 -2.00
C LEU A 305 -9.45 1.35 -3.20
N LEU A 306 -9.11 1.99 -4.32
CA LEU A 306 -8.66 1.29 -5.51
C LEU A 306 -7.35 0.55 -5.28
N TYR A 307 -6.32 1.21 -4.70
CA TYR A 307 -5.09 0.51 -4.32
C TYR A 307 -5.37 -0.63 -3.32
N ALA A 308 -6.26 -0.41 -2.34
CA ALA A 308 -6.64 -1.45 -1.38
C ALA A 308 -7.19 -2.70 -2.08
N ILE A 309 -8.14 -2.53 -3.01
CA ILE A 309 -8.73 -3.62 -3.81
C ILE A 309 -7.64 -4.41 -4.53
N GLU A 310 -6.71 -3.71 -5.18
CA GLU A 310 -5.66 -4.34 -5.98
C GLU A 310 -4.74 -5.21 -5.13
N PHE A 311 -4.31 -4.69 -3.99
CA PHE A 311 -3.46 -5.44 -3.07
C PHE A 311 -4.20 -6.60 -2.41
N TYR A 312 -5.49 -6.45 -2.07
CA TYR A 312 -6.30 -7.56 -1.58
C TYR A 312 -6.49 -8.66 -2.64
N LYS A 313 -6.76 -8.31 -3.90
CA LYS A 313 -6.85 -9.29 -4.99
C LYS A 313 -5.54 -10.02 -5.18
N SER A 314 -4.43 -9.30 -5.23
CA SER A 314 -3.13 -9.92 -5.42
C SER A 314 -2.74 -10.82 -4.24
N ALA A 315 -3.07 -10.44 -3.00
CA ALA A 315 -2.88 -11.30 -1.83
C ALA A 315 -3.77 -12.56 -1.88
N LEU A 316 -4.97 -12.46 -2.43
CA LEU A 316 -5.91 -13.58 -2.58
C LEU A 316 -5.46 -14.56 -3.67
N GLU A 317 -4.93 -14.04 -4.79
CA GLU A 317 -4.39 -14.83 -5.90
C GLU A 317 -3.10 -15.57 -5.51
N ASP A 318 -2.21 -14.92 -4.76
CA ASP A 318 -0.96 -15.54 -4.29
C ASP A 318 -1.22 -16.70 -3.31
N GLY A 319 -2.33 -16.66 -2.55
CA GLY A 319 -2.76 -17.74 -1.64
C GLY A 319 -1.87 -17.99 -0.41
N HIS A 320 -0.70 -17.35 -0.30
CA HIS A 320 0.21 -17.48 0.83
C HIS A 320 -0.18 -16.62 2.05
N GLU A 321 -0.75 -15.44 1.80
CA GLU A 321 -1.08 -14.46 2.86
C GLU A 321 -2.51 -14.62 3.40
N ILE A 322 -3.42 -15.17 2.59
CA ILE A 322 -4.84 -15.34 2.94
C ILE A 322 -5.17 -16.82 2.97
N GLN A 323 -5.41 -17.35 4.17
CA GLN A 323 -5.76 -18.75 4.36
C GLN A 323 -7.22 -19.04 3.95
N GLN A 324 -7.47 -20.25 3.48
CA GLN A 324 -8.84 -20.71 3.16
C GLN A 324 -9.75 -20.66 4.39
N GLY A 325 -11.04 -20.42 4.16
CA GLY A 325 -12.05 -20.28 5.21
C GLY A 325 -12.30 -18.81 5.57
N ASN A 326 -12.34 -18.49 6.87
CA ASN A 326 -12.77 -17.16 7.34
C ASN A 326 -11.96 -15.99 6.75
N GLN A 327 -10.64 -16.10 6.62
CA GLN A 327 -9.81 -15.04 6.05
C GLN A 327 -10.14 -14.81 4.57
N GLN A 328 -10.23 -15.88 3.78
CA GLN A 328 -10.64 -15.82 2.39
C GLN A 328 -12.04 -15.21 2.22
N ILE A 329 -13.01 -15.62 3.04
CA ILE A 329 -14.39 -15.11 3.00
C ILE A 329 -14.40 -13.60 3.29
N GLN A 330 -13.68 -13.17 4.32
CA GLN A 330 -13.59 -11.75 4.69
C GLN A 330 -12.88 -10.92 3.62
N ALA A 331 -11.78 -11.42 3.04
CA ALA A 331 -11.05 -10.72 1.98
C ALA A 331 -11.89 -10.60 0.71
N THR A 332 -12.60 -11.67 0.32
CA THR A 332 -13.50 -11.67 -0.86
C THR A 332 -14.65 -10.69 -0.66
N TYR A 333 -15.21 -10.62 0.56
CA TYR A 333 -16.22 -9.63 0.92
C TYR A 333 -15.69 -8.20 0.82
N LEU A 334 -14.51 -7.94 1.38
CA LEU A 334 -13.89 -6.62 1.31
C LEU A 334 -13.67 -6.20 -0.14
N ILE A 335 -13.11 -7.07 -1.00
CA ILE A 335 -12.95 -6.75 -2.42
C ILE A 335 -14.31 -6.36 -3.05
N ALA A 336 -15.37 -7.11 -2.76
CA ALA A 336 -16.70 -6.81 -3.28
C ALA A 336 -17.23 -5.44 -2.83
N GLU A 337 -17.14 -5.16 -1.53
CA GLU A 337 -17.68 -3.94 -0.93
C GLU A 337 -16.89 -2.70 -1.34
N LEU A 338 -15.56 -2.80 -1.39
CA LEU A 338 -14.72 -1.72 -1.87
C LEU A 338 -14.97 -1.46 -3.36
N SER A 339 -15.09 -2.50 -4.20
CA SER A 339 -15.44 -2.36 -5.62
C SER A 339 -16.81 -1.69 -5.80
N ARG A 340 -17.80 -1.99 -4.95
CA ARG A 340 -19.11 -1.32 -4.96
C ARG A 340 -18.98 0.17 -4.65
N ARG A 341 -18.22 0.54 -3.63
CA ARG A 341 -18.03 1.94 -3.22
C ARG A 341 -17.41 2.80 -4.31
N ILE A 342 -16.48 2.22 -5.08
CA ILE A 342 -15.89 2.89 -6.23
C ILE A 342 -16.71 2.69 -7.51
N GLY A 343 -17.95 2.21 -7.49
CA GLY A 343 -18.80 2.13 -8.69
C GLY A 343 -18.49 0.97 -9.65
N ARG A 344 -17.58 0.05 -9.31
CA ARG A 344 -17.27 -1.17 -10.09
C ARG A 344 -18.31 -2.26 -9.83
N ASN A 345 -19.57 -1.98 -10.16
CA ASN A 345 -20.73 -2.80 -9.77
C ASN A 345 -20.71 -4.23 -10.32
N THR A 346 -20.20 -4.42 -11.54
CA THR A 346 -20.07 -5.74 -12.16
C THR A 346 -19.09 -6.62 -11.39
N GLU A 347 -17.95 -6.05 -11.01
CA GLU A 347 -16.95 -6.72 -10.22
C GLU A 347 -17.45 -6.99 -8.80
N ALA A 348 -18.08 -5.98 -8.17
CA ALA A 348 -18.68 -6.11 -6.85
C ALA A 348 -19.67 -7.29 -6.81
N LYS A 349 -20.56 -7.39 -7.82
CA LYS A 349 -21.51 -8.50 -7.96
C LYS A 349 -20.82 -9.86 -8.04
N LEU A 350 -19.73 -9.98 -8.81
CA LEU A 350 -18.97 -11.22 -8.92
C LEU A 350 -18.40 -11.63 -7.56
N TYR A 351 -17.73 -10.71 -6.87
CA TYR A 351 -17.10 -11.01 -5.58
C TYR A 351 -18.13 -11.24 -4.46
N PHE A 352 -19.27 -10.53 -4.42
CA PHE A 352 -20.35 -10.84 -3.47
C PHE A 352 -20.87 -12.27 -3.65
N ASN A 353 -21.10 -12.71 -4.90
CA ASN A 353 -21.52 -14.08 -5.18
C ASN A 353 -20.46 -15.11 -4.75
N ASN A 354 -19.18 -14.82 -4.97
CA ASN A 354 -18.08 -15.69 -4.54
C ASN A 354 -18.01 -15.78 -3.02
N THR A 355 -18.15 -14.67 -2.30
CA THR A 355 -18.22 -14.62 -0.83
C THR A 355 -19.37 -15.47 -0.30
N ILE A 356 -20.57 -15.34 -0.87
CA ILE A 356 -21.75 -16.11 -0.44
C ILE A 356 -21.52 -17.61 -0.64
N LYS A 357 -21.02 -18.02 -1.82
CA LYS A 357 -20.72 -19.43 -2.12
C LYS A 357 -19.66 -20.00 -1.18
N ALA A 358 -18.52 -19.32 -1.05
CA ALA A 358 -17.42 -19.76 -0.19
C ALA A 358 -17.84 -19.81 1.28
N GLY A 359 -18.61 -18.81 1.74
CA GLY A 359 -19.15 -18.77 3.08
C GLY A 359 -20.12 -19.90 3.37
N GLN A 360 -21.07 -20.17 2.48
CA GLN A 360 -22.02 -21.27 2.63
C GLN A 360 -21.34 -22.63 2.67
N GLN A 361 -20.33 -22.84 1.82
CA GLN A 361 -19.52 -24.06 1.82
C GLN A 361 -18.77 -24.22 3.14
N PHE A 362 -18.08 -23.17 3.60
CA PHE A 362 -17.35 -23.20 4.88
C PHE A 362 -18.28 -23.48 6.07
N VAL A 363 -19.47 -22.88 6.09
CA VAL A 363 -20.49 -23.14 7.12
C VAL A 363 -21.01 -24.57 7.05
N PHE A 364 -21.17 -25.12 5.83
CA PHE A 364 -21.54 -26.52 5.63
C PHE A 364 -20.49 -27.48 6.19
N ASP A 365 -19.23 -27.27 5.86
CA ASP A 365 -18.12 -28.14 6.27
C ASP A 365 -17.89 -28.11 7.79
N ASN A 366 -18.27 -27.00 8.44
CA ASN A 366 -18.07 -26.78 9.88
C ASN A 366 -19.39 -26.70 10.65
N ARG A 367 -20.45 -27.39 10.20
CA ARG A 367 -21.80 -27.37 10.81
C ARG A 367 -21.84 -27.67 12.31
N GLY A 368 -20.89 -28.45 12.83
CA GLY A 368 -20.78 -28.79 14.24
C GLY A 368 -20.12 -27.73 15.12
N ASP A 369 -19.54 -26.66 14.55
CA ASP A 369 -18.78 -25.66 15.29
C ASP A 369 -19.33 -24.24 15.04
N GLN A 370 -20.20 -23.80 15.95
CA GLN A 370 -20.78 -22.46 15.89
C GLN A 370 -19.73 -21.36 16.04
N THR A 371 -18.66 -21.58 16.82
CA THR A 371 -17.64 -20.57 17.05
C THR A 371 -16.83 -20.29 15.79
N ARG A 372 -16.50 -21.34 15.03
CA ARG A 372 -15.77 -21.21 13.76
C ARG A 372 -16.64 -20.61 12.65
N THR A 373 -17.94 -20.89 12.65
CA THR A 373 -18.87 -20.43 11.59
C THR A 373 -19.51 -19.07 11.84
N ALA A 374 -19.44 -18.51 13.06
CA ALA A 374 -20.08 -17.24 13.41
C ALA A 374 -19.65 -16.07 12.51
N LEU A 375 -18.34 -15.93 12.29
CA LEU A 375 -17.80 -14.88 11.42
C LEU A 375 -18.26 -15.06 9.97
N ALA A 376 -18.13 -16.27 9.42
CA ALA A 376 -18.58 -16.56 8.07
C ALA A 376 -20.07 -16.22 7.88
N ARG A 377 -20.94 -16.57 8.83
CA ARG A 377 -22.38 -16.23 8.79
C ARG A 377 -22.61 -14.72 8.73
N LYS A 378 -21.97 -13.96 9.62
CA LYS A 378 -22.06 -12.49 9.63
C LYS A 378 -21.62 -11.88 8.30
N ILE A 379 -20.53 -12.38 7.72
CA ILE A 379 -20.01 -11.88 6.43
C ILE A 379 -20.95 -12.24 5.28
N ILE A 380 -21.58 -13.44 5.29
CA ILE A 380 -22.58 -13.82 4.28
C ILE A 380 -23.79 -12.88 4.35
N ASP A 381 -24.30 -12.59 5.54
CA ASP A 381 -25.46 -11.71 5.72
C ASP A 381 -25.16 -10.31 5.19
N LEU A 382 -23.97 -9.77 5.49
CA LEU A 382 -23.48 -8.52 4.93
C LEU A 382 -23.35 -8.57 3.41
N ALA A 383 -22.79 -9.66 2.85
CA ALA A 383 -22.65 -9.83 1.41
C ALA A 383 -24.01 -9.88 0.68
N VAL A 384 -25.02 -10.51 1.28
CA VAL A 384 -26.38 -10.54 0.73
C VAL A 384 -27.02 -9.16 0.78
N ALA A 385 -26.90 -8.44 1.91
CA ALA A 385 -27.46 -7.10 2.04
C ALA A 385 -26.83 -6.11 1.04
N GLN A 386 -25.50 -6.07 0.97
CA GLN A 386 -24.79 -5.16 0.07
C GLN A 386 -24.90 -5.58 -1.40
N GLY A 387 -24.95 -6.89 -1.68
CA GLY A 387 -25.19 -7.40 -3.03
C GLY A 387 -26.56 -6.98 -3.59
N LYS A 388 -27.60 -6.90 -2.75
CA LYS A 388 -28.91 -6.36 -3.16
C LYS A 388 -28.85 -4.87 -3.47
N SER A 389 -28.24 -4.08 -2.59
CA SER A 389 -28.03 -2.64 -2.79
C SER A 389 -27.25 -2.35 -4.08
N ASN A 390 -26.20 -3.12 -4.37
CA ASN A 390 -25.44 -3.03 -5.62
C ASN A 390 -26.31 -3.31 -6.86
N LEU A 391 -27.22 -4.29 -6.80
CA LEU A 391 -28.13 -4.60 -7.91
C LEU A 391 -29.16 -3.49 -8.13
N GLU A 392 -29.67 -2.88 -7.07
CA GLU A 392 -30.59 -1.73 -7.15
C GLU A 392 -29.89 -0.52 -7.78
N ALA A 393 -28.67 -0.21 -7.35
CA ALA A 393 -27.85 0.86 -7.93
C ALA A 393 -27.54 0.62 -9.42
N SER A 394 -27.33 -0.64 -9.83
CA SER A 394 -27.08 -0.98 -11.25
C SER A 394 -28.32 -0.93 -12.15
N LYS A 395 -29.53 -0.94 -11.58
CA LYS A 395 -30.81 -0.90 -12.32
C LYS A 395 -31.42 0.50 -12.42
N GLY A 396 -30.93 1.45 -11.62
CA GLY A 396 -31.45 2.82 -11.54
C GLY A 396 -30.89 3.78 -12.60
N ASN A 397 -30.12 3.28 -13.57
CA ASN A 397 -29.57 4.04 -14.70
C ASN A 397 -30.22 3.62 -16.02
#